data_AF-A0A1H9XVE9-F1
#
_entry.id   AF-A0A1H9XVE9-F1
#
_cell.length_a   1.000
_cell.length_b   1.000
_cell.length_c   1.000
_cell.angle_alpha   90.00
_cell.angle_beta   90.00
_cell.angle_gamma   90.00
#
_symmetry.space_group_name_H-M   'P 1'
#
loop_
_entity.id
_entity.type
_entity.pdbx_description
1 polymer ?
#
loop_
_entity_poly.entity_id
_entity_poly.type
_entity_poly.pdbx_seq_one_letter_code
_entity_poly.pdbx_strand_id
1 'polypeptide(L)'
;MARNKPATFAVAVVALLVVTGSAVLLRGTSNGALSADRYVTELDQVLTGPKTPHVVIRCGANEDRHLNADNPVVSPGIPFGAHHTHEYVGNRSADAKSTDESLAAATTTCEKNDLSTYYWPVLRLTDGTGHDAHADGGGLHGNTGEVLRPKSVEIRYDGSAVSDVLPMPRFLRLITGDPSAFSNDYGPNTRARWGCSDRPDRYTTKYPLCGNATTLRSYDFGSCWDGNNTDSASHRTHVVFPLAGGMCPAKTFPIPRLHVTVGYDVPAGRPFAIDSFQEELRDPATDHGMYINAMPEEQMAELVGRLNRSR
;
A
#
# COMPACT_ATOMS: atom_id res chain seq x y z
N MET A 1 4.60 -32.99 67.29
CA MET A 1 3.19 -32.94 66.84
C MET A 1 2.68 -31.53 67.00
N ALA A 2 2.17 -30.98 65.90
CA ALA A 2 1.36 -29.77 65.70
C ALA A 2 1.31 -28.67 66.78
N ARG A 3 1.67 -27.44 66.38
CA ARG A 3 0.96 -26.24 66.87
C ARG A 3 0.89 -25.18 65.78
N ASN A 4 -0.34 -24.99 65.29
CA ASN A 4 -0.78 -23.99 64.32
C ASN A 4 -0.36 -22.57 64.73
N LYS A 5 0.12 -21.79 63.75
CA LYS A 5 0.05 -20.32 63.81
C LYS A 5 -1.04 -19.86 62.83
N PRO A 6 -1.92 -18.92 63.23
CA PRO A 6 -3.03 -18.45 62.40
C PRO A 6 -2.52 -17.47 61.33
N ALA A 7 -3.08 -17.56 60.13
CA ALA A 7 -2.89 -16.60 59.06
C ALA A 7 -3.75 -15.35 59.34
N THR A 8 -3.09 -14.20 59.42
CA THR A 8 -3.74 -12.89 59.54
C THR A 8 -4.27 -12.46 58.17
N PHE A 9 -5.59 -12.43 58.00
CA PHE A 9 -6.22 -11.83 56.82
C PHE A 9 -6.17 -10.30 56.94
N ALA A 10 -5.40 -9.66 56.07
CA ALA A 10 -5.46 -8.22 55.88
C ALA A 10 -6.63 -7.89 54.94
N VAL A 11 -7.70 -7.31 55.49
CA VAL A 11 -8.81 -6.76 54.72
C VAL A 11 -8.38 -5.39 54.21
N ALA A 12 -8.07 -5.29 52.92
CA ALA A 12 -7.87 -4.00 52.27
C ALA A 12 -9.24 -3.37 51.96
N VAL A 13 -9.57 -2.29 52.66
CA VAL A 13 -10.75 -1.46 52.38
C VAL A 13 -10.46 -0.65 51.11
N VAL A 14 -11.09 -1.02 50.00
CA VAL A 14 -11.09 -0.21 48.78
C VAL A 14 -12.15 0.88 48.93
N ALA A 15 -11.70 2.12 49.05
CA ALA A 15 -12.59 3.28 49.04
C ALA A 15 -13.18 3.46 47.63
N LEU A 16 -14.51 3.37 47.52
CA LEU A 16 -15.27 3.62 46.30
C LEU A 16 -15.34 5.14 46.07
N LEU A 17 -14.55 5.66 45.14
CA LEU A 17 -14.72 7.01 44.61
C LEU A 17 -15.87 7.00 43.59
N VAL A 18 -17.05 7.43 44.02
CA VAL A 18 -18.19 7.70 43.14
C VAL A 18 -17.91 8.99 42.39
N VAL A 19 -17.42 8.89 41.15
CA VAL A 19 -17.43 10.00 40.21
C VAL A 19 -18.82 10.03 39.58
N THR A 20 -19.62 11.04 39.93
CA THR A 20 -20.88 11.33 39.26
C THR A 20 -20.59 11.79 37.84
N GLY A 21 -20.60 10.85 36.89
CA GLY A 21 -20.57 11.15 35.47
C GLY A 21 -21.91 11.72 35.02
N SER A 22 -21.92 13.00 34.66
CA SER A 22 -23.03 13.61 33.92
C SER A 22 -23.24 12.85 32.61
N ALA A 23 -24.39 12.19 32.48
CA ALA A 23 -24.81 11.56 31.23
C ALA A 23 -25.11 12.63 30.18
N VAL A 24 -24.10 12.99 29.39
CA VAL A 24 -24.30 13.70 28.12
C VAL A 24 -24.78 12.64 27.12
N LEU A 25 -26.08 12.62 26.87
CA LEU A 25 -26.70 11.89 25.77
C LEU A 25 -26.24 12.50 24.44
N LEU A 26 -25.07 12.07 23.96
CA LEU A 26 -24.69 12.24 22.56
C LEU A 26 -25.52 11.24 21.74
N ARG A 27 -26.67 11.68 21.26
CA ARG A 27 -27.32 11.07 20.10
C ARG A 27 -26.44 11.32 18.87
N GLY A 28 -25.40 10.50 18.71
CA GLY A 28 -24.66 10.39 17.46
C GLY A 28 -25.53 9.67 16.44
N THR A 29 -26.04 10.40 15.45
CA THR A 29 -26.64 9.79 14.27
C THR A 29 -25.53 9.06 13.51
N SER A 30 -25.54 7.73 13.57
CA SER A 30 -24.75 6.85 12.72
C SER A 30 -25.18 7.03 11.26
N ASN A 31 -24.44 7.85 10.53
CA ASN A 31 -24.33 7.78 9.08
C ASN A 31 -22.86 7.97 8.74
N GLY A 32 -22.22 6.90 8.27
CA GLY A 32 -20.84 6.87 7.77
C GLY A 32 -20.70 7.66 6.47
N ALA A 33 -20.95 8.96 6.52
CA ALA A 33 -20.51 9.87 5.48
C ALA A 33 -18.98 9.99 5.61
N LEU A 34 -18.26 9.62 4.55
CA LEU A 34 -16.89 10.10 4.35
C LEU A 34 -16.91 11.60 4.59
N SER A 35 -16.19 12.07 5.61
CA SER A 35 -16.21 13.47 5.96
C SER A 35 -15.76 14.31 4.75
N ALA A 36 -16.49 15.39 4.46
CA ALA A 36 -16.20 16.28 3.33
C ALA A 36 -14.79 16.90 3.41
N ASP A 37 -14.12 16.80 4.56
CA ASP A 37 -12.74 17.23 4.78
C ASP A 37 -11.67 16.34 4.11
N ARG A 38 -12.05 15.17 3.56
CA ARG A 38 -11.16 14.23 2.87
C ARG A 38 -11.01 14.52 1.38
N TYR A 39 -11.86 15.33 0.78
CA TYR A 39 -11.75 15.75 -0.61
C TYR A 39 -11.17 17.16 -0.71
N VAL A 40 -10.19 17.36 -1.59
CA VAL A 40 -9.50 18.65 -1.74
C VAL A 40 -9.28 19.01 -3.21
N THR A 41 -9.32 20.29 -3.51
CA THR A 41 -8.87 20.81 -4.81
C THR A 41 -7.38 21.14 -4.80
N GLU A 42 -6.82 21.49 -3.65
CA GLU A 42 -5.41 21.84 -3.52
C GLU A 42 -4.53 20.60 -3.35
N LEU A 43 -3.40 20.60 -4.06
CA LEU A 43 -2.34 19.59 -3.93
C LEU A 43 -1.17 20.24 -3.19
N ASP A 44 -1.18 20.09 -1.87
CA ASP A 44 -0.37 20.87 -0.92
C ASP A 44 1.10 20.45 -0.84
N GLN A 45 1.46 19.32 -1.44
CA GLN A 45 2.80 18.76 -1.42
C GLN A 45 3.45 18.78 -2.81
N VAL A 46 4.79 18.86 -2.83
CA VAL A 46 5.60 18.86 -4.05
C VAL A 46 6.46 17.61 -4.09
N LEU A 47 6.44 16.89 -5.22
CA LEU A 47 7.41 15.83 -5.45
C LEU A 47 8.79 16.46 -5.61
N THR A 48 9.70 16.09 -4.70
CA THR A 48 11.09 16.55 -4.70
C THR A 48 12.00 15.34 -4.79
N GLY A 49 13.03 15.42 -5.62
CA GLY A 49 14.00 14.35 -5.76
C GLY A 49 14.88 14.53 -7.00
N PRO A 50 16.11 14.00 -6.96
CA PRO A 50 16.98 14.01 -8.13
C PRO A 50 16.34 13.16 -9.23
N LYS A 51 16.42 13.66 -10.47
CA LYS A 51 16.13 12.85 -11.66
C LYS A 51 17.30 11.90 -11.86
N THR A 52 17.03 10.61 -11.77
CA THR A 52 18.01 9.55 -12.07
C THR A 52 17.61 8.84 -13.36
N PRO A 53 18.54 8.11 -13.99
CA PRO A 53 18.18 7.21 -15.07
C PRO A 53 17.08 6.26 -14.62
N HIS A 54 16.16 5.96 -15.53
CA HIS A 54 15.03 5.11 -15.22
C HIS A 54 14.72 4.18 -16.39
N VAL A 55 14.10 3.05 -16.06
CA VAL A 55 13.54 2.08 -17.00
C VAL A 55 12.07 1.92 -16.67
N VAL A 56 11.22 2.03 -17.69
CA VAL A 56 9.79 1.73 -17.57
C VAL A 56 9.53 0.31 -18.09
N ILE A 57 8.69 -0.43 -17.37
CA ILE A 57 8.12 -1.71 -17.77
C ILE A 57 6.62 -1.50 -17.96
N ARG A 58 6.10 -1.88 -19.13
CA ARG A 58 4.67 -1.79 -19.46
C ARG A 58 3.97 -3.08 -19.08
N CYS A 59 2.93 -2.98 -18.25
CA CYS A 59 2.17 -4.13 -17.75
C CYS A 59 0.66 -4.09 -18.04
N GLY A 60 0.21 -3.14 -18.85
CA GLY A 60 -1.22 -2.89 -19.05
C GLY A 60 -1.85 -2.12 -17.89
N ALA A 61 -3.17 -2.08 -17.84
CA ALA A 61 -3.97 -1.36 -16.86
C ALA A 61 -5.04 -2.28 -16.23
N ASN A 62 -4.62 -3.50 -15.89
CA ASN A 62 -5.44 -4.58 -15.32
C ASN A 62 -6.69 -4.88 -16.17
N GLU A 63 -6.50 -5.07 -17.48
CA GLU A 63 -7.55 -5.43 -18.44
C GLU A 63 -8.22 -6.76 -18.08
N ASP A 64 -7.44 -7.71 -17.55
CA ASP A 64 -7.89 -9.05 -17.14
C ASP A 64 -8.72 -9.04 -15.84
N ARG A 65 -8.80 -7.88 -15.15
CA ARG A 65 -9.53 -7.70 -13.88
C ARG A 65 -9.11 -8.71 -12.82
N HIS A 66 -7.81 -8.89 -12.65
CA HIS A 66 -7.27 -9.62 -11.52
C HIS A 66 -7.55 -8.84 -10.24
N LEU A 67 -8.56 -9.30 -9.49
CA LEU A 67 -9.03 -8.76 -8.22
C LEU A 67 -9.17 -9.89 -7.21
N ASN A 68 -8.66 -9.69 -6.00
CA ASN A 68 -8.92 -10.54 -4.84
C ASN A 68 -8.66 -9.73 -3.56
N ALA A 69 -9.03 -10.26 -2.40
CA ALA A 69 -8.73 -9.63 -1.11
C ALA A 69 -7.62 -10.37 -0.35
N ASP A 70 -6.68 -10.94 -1.10
CA ASP A 70 -5.57 -11.68 -0.54
C ASP A 70 -4.36 -10.76 -0.31
N ASN A 71 -3.46 -11.17 0.57
CA ASN A 71 -2.20 -10.46 0.78
C ASN A 71 -1.03 -11.46 0.88
N PRO A 72 -0.45 -11.88 -0.26
CA PRO A 72 0.64 -12.86 -0.26
C PRO A 72 1.95 -12.37 0.37
N VAL A 73 2.09 -11.07 0.65
CA VAL A 73 3.24 -10.54 1.40
C VAL A 73 2.99 -10.61 2.90
N VAL A 74 1.88 -10.05 3.40
CA VAL A 74 1.65 -9.88 4.85
C VAL A 74 0.94 -11.08 5.48
N SER A 75 0.11 -11.80 4.71
CA SER A 75 -0.71 -12.91 5.21
C SER A 75 -0.73 -14.07 4.21
N PRO A 76 0.46 -14.60 3.84
CA PRO A 76 0.55 -15.72 2.93
C PRO A 76 -0.19 -16.94 3.49
N GLY A 77 -0.94 -17.64 2.62
CA GLY A 77 -1.75 -18.80 2.95
C GLY A 77 -3.13 -18.49 3.54
N ILE A 78 -3.48 -17.21 3.75
CA ILE A 78 -4.76 -16.80 4.35
C ILE A 78 -5.64 -16.13 3.29
N PRO A 79 -6.64 -16.84 2.73
CA PRO A 79 -7.63 -16.25 1.84
C PRO A 79 -8.34 -15.07 2.49
N PHE A 80 -8.58 -14.02 1.72
CA PHE A 80 -9.23 -12.78 2.17
C PHE A 80 -8.50 -12.05 3.32
N GLY A 81 -7.22 -12.39 3.58
CA GLY A 81 -6.44 -11.86 4.68
C GLY A 81 -6.12 -10.36 4.61
N ALA A 82 -6.38 -9.70 3.47
CA ALA A 82 -6.30 -8.25 3.39
C ALA A 82 -7.50 -7.55 4.00
N HIS A 83 -8.66 -8.22 4.08
CA HIS A 83 -9.96 -7.63 4.40
C HIS A 83 -10.46 -6.52 3.45
N HIS A 84 -9.73 -6.20 2.39
CA HIS A 84 -10.14 -5.28 1.35
C HIS A 84 -9.63 -5.75 -0.01
N THR A 85 -10.23 -5.28 -1.10
CA THR A 85 -9.87 -5.80 -2.43
C THR A 85 -8.62 -5.11 -2.97
N HIS A 86 -7.67 -5.91 -3.44
CA HIS A 86 -6.54 -5.48 -4.24
C HIS A 86 -6.79 -5.68 -5.72
N GLU A 87 -6.11 -4.88 -6.52
CA GLU A 87 -5.97 -5.08 -7.95
C GLU A 87 -4.51 -5.23 -8.34
N TYR A 88 -4.27 -5.98 -9.42
CA TYR A 88 -2.94 -6.46 -9.78
C TYR A 88 -2.59 -6.10 -11.23
N VAL A 89 -1.30 -5.86 -11.49
CA VAL A 89 -0.69 -6.03 -12.82
C VAL A 89 0.55 -6.93 -12.71
N GLY A 90 1.00 -7.47 -13.84
CA GLY A 90 2.12 -8.38 -13.92
C GLY A 90 1.68 -9.83 -13.76
N ASN A 91 2.14 -10.49 -12.70
CA ASN A 91 1.86 -11.89 -12.44
C ASN A 91 0.35 -12.19 -12.41
N ARG A 92 -0.11 -13.12 -13.25
CA ARG A 92 -1.55 -13.47 -13.36
C ARG A 92 -2.05 -14.48 -12.33
N SER A 93 -1.18 -15.05 -11.49
CA SER A 93 -1.55 -16.08 -10.51
C SER A 93 -1.45 -15.62 -9.05
N ALA A 94 -1.11 -14.35 -8.81
CA ALA A 94 -0.95 -13.82 -7.46
C ALA A 94 -2.26 -13.89 -6.65
N ASP A 95 -2.24 -14.64 -5.56
CA ASP A 95 -3.36 -14.88 -4.64
C ASP A 95 -2.83 -15.30 -3.26
N ALA A 96 -3.73 -15.62 -2.32
CA ALA A 96 -3.34 -16.04 -0.97
C ALA A 96 -2.46 -17.30 -0.95
N LYS A 97 -2.50 -18.16 -1.97
CA LYS A 97 -1.77 -19.44 -2.00
C LYS A 97 -0.47 -19.36 -2.79
N SER A 98 -0.12 -18.17 -3.28
CA SER A 98 1.08 -17.96 -4.06
C SER A 98 2.34 -18.34 -3.29
N THR A 99 3.19 -19.13 -3.94
CA THR A 99 4.55 -19.45 -3.50
C THR A 99 5.56 -18.85 -4.47
N ASP A 100 6.83 -18.83 -4.11
CA ASP A 100 7.90 -18.39 -5.00
C ASP A 100 7.91 -19.23 -6.31
N GLU A 101 7.66 -20.53 -6.21
CA GLU A 101 7.55 -21.44 -7.35
C GLU A 101 6.33 -21.14 -8.22
N SER A 102 5.16 -20.92 -7.61
CA SER A 102 3.94 -20.63 -8.39
C SER A 102 4.05 -19.29 -9.12
N LEU A 103 4.62 -18.27 -8.47
CA LEU A 103 4.85 -16.96 -9.09
C LEU A 103 5.88 -17.06 -10.23
N ALA A 104 6.94 -17.86 -10.06
CA ALA A 104 7.94 -18.09 -11.10
C ALA A 104 7.44 -18.89 -12.30
N ALA A 105 6.39 -19.71 -12.13
CA ALA A 105 5.78 -20.51 -13.19
C ALA A 105 4.60 -19.81 -13.89
N ALA A 106 4.17 -18.65 -13.37
CA ALA A 106 3.01 -17.94 -13.87
C ALA A 106 3.24 -17.29 -15.25
N THR A 107 2.16 -16.86 -15.88
CA THR A 107 2.24 -15.89 -16.99
C THR A 107 2.13 -14.46 -16.44
N THR A 108 2.54 -13.49 -17.25
CA THR A 108 2.52 -12.08 -16.87
C THR A 108 1.86 -11.18 -17.92
N THR A 109 1.24 -10.08 -17.48
CA THR A 109 0.80 -8.98 -18.35
C THR A 109 1.95 -8.03 -18.71
N CYS A 110 3.09 -8.11 -18.02
CA CYS A 110 4.25 -7.25 -18.27
C CYS A 110 5.05 -7.65 -19.50
N GLU A 111 5.59 -6.64 -20.18
CA GLU A 111 6.60 -6.84 -21.21
C GLU A 111 7.88 -7.45 -20.64
N LYS A 112 8.77 -7.90 -21.54
CA LYS A 112 10.09 -8.46 -21.21
C LYS A 112 10.06 -9.68 -20.28
N ASN A 113 8.89 -10.31 -20.10
CA ASN A 113 8.69 -11.46 -19.23
C ASN A 113 8.92 -11.16 -17.73
N ASP A 114 8.62 -9.93 -17.30
CA ASP A 114 8.62 -9.60 -15.87
C ASP A 114 7.48 -10.31 -15.15
N LEU A 115 7.80 -11.37 -14.41
CA LEU A 115 6.83 -12.18 -13.68
C LEU A 115 6.41 -11.58 -12.34
N SER A 116 6.89 -10.39 -11.99
CA SER A 116 6.65 -9.76 -10.68
C SER A 116 5.18 -9.43 -10.43
N THR A 117 4.81 -9.34 -9.15
CA THR A 117 3.48 -8.87 -8.73
C THR A 117 3.56 -7.38 -8.40
N TYR A 118 2.61 -6.59 -8.88
CA TYR A 118 2.42 -5.19 -8.46
C TYR A 118 0.97 -5.01 -8.09
N TYR A 119 0.69 -4.64 -6.84
CA TYR A 119 -0.69 -4.57 -6.38
C TYR A 119 -0.93 -3.53 -5.31
N TRP A 120 -2.16 -3.04 -5.26
CA TRP A 120 -2.62 -1.95 -4.41
C TRP A 120 -4.13 -2.07 -4.18
N PRO A 121 -4.71 -1.41 -3.16
CA PRO A 121 -6.15 -1.47 -2.93
C PRO A 121 -6.93 -0.82 -4.07
N VAL A 122 -8.10 -1.34 -4.37
CA VAL A 122 -8.94 -0.78 -5.42
C VAL A 122 -9.46 0.62 -5.09
N LEU A 123 -9.77 1.39 -6.13
CA LEU A 123 -10.53 2.62 -6.03
C LEU A 123 -12.00 2.35 -6.37
N ARG A 124 -12.94 2.79 -5.52
CA ARG A 124 -14.38 2.62 -5.76
C ARG A 124 -15.08 3.94 -6.01
N LEU A 125 -16.08 3.92 -6.88
CA LEU A 125 -17.18 4.89 -6.84
C LEU A 125 -18.19 4.44 -5.78
N THR A 126 -18.44 5.29 -4.80
CA THR A 126 -19.16 4.90 -3.56
C THR A 126 -20.66 5.17 -3.60
N ASP A 127 -21.15 5.74 -4.70
CA ASP A 127 -22.55 6.08 -4.96
C ASP A 127 -23.34 4.98 -5.69
N GLY A 128 -22.79 3.77 -5.78
CA GLY A 128 -23.40 2.64 -6.48
C GLY A 128 -23.17 1.29 -5.81
N THR A 129 -23.68 0.23 -6.43
CA THR A 129 -23.48 -1.16 -5.99
C THR A 129 -22.42 -1.82 -6.88
N GLY A 130 -21.39 -2.39 -6.26
CA GLY A 130 -20.33 -3.13 -6.95
C GLY A 130 -20.68 -4.60 -7.19
N HIS A 131 -19.89 -5.24 -8.05
CA HIS A 131 -19.98 -6.67 -8.37
C HIS A 131 -19.75 -7.61 -7.17
N ASP A 132 -19.08 -7.11 -6.13
CA ASP A 132 -18.62 -7.80 -4.92
C ASP A 132 -19.34 -7.32 -3.66
N ALA A 133 -20.52 -6.71 -3.81
CA ALA A 133 -21.32 -6.18 -2.70
C ALA A 133 -21.73 -7.22 -1.63
N HIS A 134 -21.63 -8.51 -1.95
CA HIS A 134 -21.94 -9.62 -1.05
C HIS A 134 -20.78 -10.63 -0.91
N ALA A 135 -19.55 -10.20 -1.24
CA ALA A 135 -18.36 -11.03 -1.19
C ALA A 135 -17.39 -10.57 -0.08
N ASP A 136 -16.56 -11.51 0.41
CA ASP A 136 -15.42 -11.21 1.26
C ASP A 136 -14.45 -10.27 0.53
N GLY A 137 -13.86 -9.33 1.27
CA GLY A 137 -12.99 -8.29 0.70
C GLY A 137 -13.71 -7.12 0.05
N GLY A 138 -14.98 -7.31 -0.32
CA GLY A 138 -15.88 -6.26 -0.81
C GLY A 138 -16.89 -5.87 0.27
N GLY A 139 -18.18 -5.98 -0.06
CA GLY A 139 -19.25 -5.46 0.79
C GLY A 139 -19.33 -6.08 2.18
N LEU A 140 -18.93 -7.35 2.37
CA LEU A 140 -18.94 -7.99 3.70
C LEU A 140 -17.91 -7.39 4.67
N HIS A 141 -16.87 -6.73 4.15
CA HIS A 141 -15.89 -5.99 4.94
C HIS A 141 -16.13 -4.46 4.92
N GLY A 142 -17.33 -4.02 4.53
CA GLY A 142 -17.69 -2.60 4.48
C GLY A 142 -17.20 -1.86 3.23
N ASN A 143 -16.59 -2.57 2.27
CA ASN A 143 -16.12 -2.02 0.99
C ASN A 143 -17.21 -2.16 -0.10
N THR A 144 -18.17 -1.24 -0.06
CA THR A 144 -19.23 -1.04 -1.05
C THR A 144 -18.84 -0.03 -2.12
N GLY A 145 -19.44 -0.17 -3.30
CA GLY A 145 -19.21 0.70 -4.45
C GLY A 145 -18.70 -0.05 -5.67
N GLU A 146 -18.78 0.59 -6.83
CA GLU A 146 -18.27 0.07 -8.09
C GLU A 146 -16.74 0.18 -8.12
N VAL A 147 -16.04 -0.94 -8.29
CA VAL A 147 -14.58 -0.95 -8.46
C VAL A 147 -14.20 -0.35 -9.81
N LEU A 148 -13.51 0.79 -9.78
CA LEU A 148 -12.96 1.40 -10.97
C LEU A 148 -11.79 0.57 -11.51
N ARG A 149 -11.72 0.47 -12.84
CA ARG A 149 -10.53 -0.06 -13.51
C ARG A 149 -9.52 1.07 -13.71
N PRO A 150 -8.21 0.83 -13.51
CA PRO A 150 -7.21 1.79 -13.91
C PRO A 150 -7.33 2.15 -15.39
N LYS A 151 -7.14 3.42 -15.69
CA LYS A 151 -6.91 3.92 -17.04
C LYS A 151 -5.48 3.63 -17.49
N SER A 152 -4.52 3.75 -16.57
CA SER A 152 -3.10 3.63 -16.86
C SER A 152 -2.34 3.12 -15.64
N VAL A 153 -1.29 2.34 -15.88
CA VAL A 153 -0.30 1.96 -14.86
C VAL A 153 1.10 2.18 -15.45
N GLU A 154 1.95 2.87 -14.71
CA GLU A 154 3.38 2.98 -14.98
C GLU A 154 4.16 2.23 -13.90
N ILE A 155 4.95 1.23 -14.32
CA ILE A 155 5.97 0.59 -13.48
C ILE A 155 7.31 1.16 -13.90
N ARG A 156 7.94 1.94 -13.01
CA ARG A 156 9.21 2.62 -13.25
C ARG A 156 10.24 2.20 -12.22
N TYR A 157 11.41 1.83 -12.69
CA TYR A 157 12.58 1.57 -11.87
C TYR A 157 13.60 2.67 -12.06
N ASP A 158 13.98 3.32 -10.98
CA ASP A 158 14.98 4.39 -10.96
C ASP A 158 16.32 3.89 -10.44
N GLY A 159 17.41 4.45 -10.99
CA GLY A 159 18.74 4.32 -10.42
C GLY A 159 18.89 5.13 -9.12
N SER A 160 20.04 4.98 -8.48
CA SER A 160 20.42 5.76 -7.30
C SER A 160 21.13 7.05 -7.72
N ALA A 161 20.88 8.14 -6.98
CA ALA A 161 21.53 9.42 -7.23
C ALA A 161 23.00 9.42 -6.80
N VAL A 162 23.36 8.57 -5.84
CA VAL A 162 24.66 8.63 -5.15
C VAL A 162 25.64 7.54 -5.56
N SER A 163 25.16 6.44 -6.14
CA SER A 163 26.00 5.33 -6.61
C SER A 163 25.25 4.46 -7.62
N ASP A 164 25.95 3.45 -8.15
CA ASP A 164 25.33 2.34 -8.86
C ASP A 164 24.39 1.56 -7.94
N VAL A 165 23.36 0.95 -8.52
CA VAL A 165 22.42 0.06 -7.83
C VAL A 165 22.81 -1.41 -8.03
N LEU A 166 22.52 -2.25 -7.03
CA LEU A 166 22.60 -3.70 -7.10
C LEU A 166 21.29 -4.30 -7.64
N PRO A 167 21.32 -5.46 -8.31
CA PRO A 167 20.08 -6.14 -8.70
C PRO A 167 19.24 -6.52 -7.48
N MET A 168 17.92 -6.34 -7.59
CA MET A 168 17.00 -6.89 -6.60
C MET A 168 17.03 -8.43 -6.67
N PRO A 169 17.21 -9.14 -5.54
CA PRO A 169 17.12 -10.60 -5.54
C PRO A 169 15.70 -11.04 -5.91
N ARG A 170 15.57 -12.22 -6.52
CA ARG A 170 14.26 -12.82 -6.75
C ARG A 170 13.55 -13.02 -5.41
N PHE A 171 12.24 -12.84 -5.46
CA PHE A 171 11.28 -12.92 -4.38
C PHE A 171 11.48 -11.90 -3.27
N LEU A 172 12.19 -10.79 -3.55
CA LEU A 172 12.17 -9.59 -2.70
C LEU A 172 10.73 -9.07 -2.58
N ARG A 173 10.26 -8.93 -1.34
CA ARG A 173 8.89 -8.49 -1.01
C ARG A 173 8.91 -7.07 -0.46
N LEU A 174 8.23 -6.14 -1.10
CA LEU A 174 8.22 -4.75 -0.68
C LEU A 174 6.80 -4.30 -0.33
N ILE A 175 6.71 -3.41 0.67
CA ILE A 175 5.48 -2.69 1.02
C ILE A 175 5.81 -1.21 1.15
N THR A 176 4.90 -0.35 0.69
CA THR A 176 4.91 1.08 0.95
C THR A 176 3.52 1.56 1.34
N GLY A 177 3.45 2.67 2.09
CA GLY A 177 2.22 3.13 2.71
C GLY A 177 1.88 2.39 4.00
N ASP A 178 0.74 2.77 4.57
CA ASP A 178 0.23 2.22 5.82
C ASP A 178 -1.25 1.90 5.69
N PRO A 179 -1.65 0.62 5.56
CA PRO A 179 -3.06 0.25 5.48
C PRO A 179 -3.84 0.56 6.76
N SER A 180 -3.15 0.89 7.86
CA SER A 180 -3.74 1.25 9.15
C SER A 180 -3.40 2.69 9.56
N ALA A 181 -3.18 3.59 8.58
CA ALA A 181 -2.72 4.96 8.83
C ALA A 181 -3.62 5.74 9.80
N PHE A 182 -4.94 5.58 9.73
CA PHE A 182 -5.86 6.31 10.60
C PHE A 182 -5.76 5.79 12.04
N SER A 183 -5.76 4.47 12.24
CA SER A 183 -5.57 3.88 13.58
C SER A 183 -4.17 4.14 14.16
N ASN A 184 -3.17 4.29 13.29
CA ASN A 184 -1.78 4.56 13.67
C ASN A 184 -1.46 6.06 13.82
N ASP A 185 -2.48 6.93 13.89
CA ASP A 185 -2.32 8.38 14.04
C ASP A 185 -1.37 8.99 13.00
N TYR A 186 -1.51 8.54 11.74
CA TYR A 186 -0.74 9.01 10.59
C TYR A 186 0.78 8.90 10.80
N GLY A 187 1.23 7.78 11.38
CA GLY A 187 2.63 7.50 11.68
C GLY A 187 3.59 7.50 10.46
N PRO A 188 4.88 7.21 10.67
CA PRO A 188 5.95 7.42 9.68
C PRO A 188 5.86 6.54 8.41
N ASN A 189 4.99 5.54 8.41
CA ASN A 189 4.71 4.70 7.23
C ASN A 189 3.62 5.28 6.33
N THR A 190 2.89 6.29 6.80
CA THR A 190 1.88 7.00 6.01
C THR A 190 2.55 7.67 4.82
N ARG A 191 2.32 7.13 3.62
CA ARG A 191 2.98 7.56 2.38
C ARG A 191 2.00 7.66 1.21
N ALA A 192 0.71 7.81 1.48
CA ALA A 192 -0.29 8.04 0.45
C ALA A 192 0.08 9.28 -0.39
N ARG A 193 0.03 9.13 -1.71
CA ARG A 193 0.28 10.22 -2.64
C ARG A 193 -0.77 10.23 -3.74
N TRP A 194 -1.67 11.18 -3.60
CA TRP A 194 -2.73 11.43 -4.55
C TRP A 194 -2.45 12.69 -5.35
N GLY A 195 -2.63 12.64 -6.67
CA GLY A 195 -2.40 13.78 -7.56
C GLY A 195 -3.39 13.84 -8.72
N CYS A 196 -3.17 14.80 -9.60
CA CYS A 196 -3.95 14.99 -10.83
C CYS A 196 -3.00 15.09 -12.02
N SER A 197 -3.36 14.48 -13.16
CA SER A 197 -2.49 14.43 -14.34
C SER A 197 -2.20 15.80 -14.98
N ASP A 198 -3.04 16.81 -14.73
CA ASP A 198 -2.88 18.19 -15.19
C ASP A 198 -1.99 19.05 -14.28
N ARG A 199 -1.57 18.50 -13.12
CA ARG A 199 -0.72 19.17 -12.12
C ARG A 199 0.45 18.26 -11.75
N PRO A 200 1.38 18.02 -12.69
CA PRO A 200 2.53 17.16 -12.43
C PRO A 200 3.34 17.67 -11.24
N ASP A 201 4.04 16.75 -10.58
CA ASP A 201 4.89 17.03 -9.41
C ASP A 201 4.17 17.61 -8.19
N ARG A 202 2.83 17.53 -8.14
CA ARG A 202 2.03 17.92 -6.99
C ARG A 202 1.20 16.76 -6.48
N TYR A 203 1.10 16.65 -5.16
CA TYR A 203 0.28 15.62 -4.52
C TYR A 203 -0.30 16.09 -3.19
N THR A 204 -1.14 15.25 -2.60
CA THR A 204 -1.69 15.40 -1.25
C THR A 204 -1.88 14.01 -0.63
N THR A 205 -2.16 13.94 0.67
CA THR A 205 -2.57 12.70 1.37
C THR A 205 -4.09 12.52 1.38
N LYS A 206 -4.82 13.44 0.76
CA LYS A 206 -6.30 13.47 0.67
C LYS A 206 -6.80 13.06 -0.71
N TYR A 207 -8.11 12.87 -0.88
CA TYR A 207 -8.69 12.60 -2.20
C TYR A 207 -8.73 13.88 -3.05
N PRO A 208 -8.04 13.94 -4.20
CA PRO A 208 -8.00 15.14 -5.01
C PRO A 208 -9.18 15.21 -5.98
N LEU A 209 -9.79 16.38 -6.09
CA LEU A 209 -10.83 16.69 -7.06
C LEU A 209 -10.18 17.19 -8.36
N CYS A 210 -9.88 16.26 -9.25
CA CYS A 210 -9.13 16.52 -10.49
C CYS A 210 -9.97 17.05 -11.67
N GLY A 211 -11.29 17.22 -11.50
CA GLY A 211 -12.17 17.63 -12.60
C GLY A 211 -12.15 16.62 -13.74
N ASN A 212 -11.72 17.03 -14.93
CA ASN A 212 -11.59 16.15 -16.11
C ASN A 212 -10.20 15.50 -16.23
N ALA A 213 -9.24 15.86 -15.37
CA ALA A 213 -7.93 15.23 -15.34
C ALA A 213 -8.00 13.86 -14.67
N THR A 214 -7.07 12.98 -15.04
CA THR A 214 -6.96 11.65 -14.43
C THR A 214 -6.45 11.78 -13.00
N THR A 215 -7.14 11.16 -12.04
CA THR A 215 -6.69 11.03 -10.65
C THR A 215 -5.53 10.06 -10.60
N LEU A 216 -4.41 10.46 -10.00
CA LEU A 216 -3.19 9.67 -9.90
C LEU A 216 -2.96 9.20 -8.47
N ARG A 217 -2.52 7.96 -8.32
CA ARG A 217 -1.98 7.37 -7.09
C ARG A 217 -0.56 6.94 -7.35
N SER A 218 0.39 7.33 -6.48
CA SER A 218 1.80 7.03 -6.67
C SER A 218 2.40 6.32 -5.45
N TYR A 219 3.14 5.25 -5.71
CA TYR A 219 3.79 4.40 -4.71
C TYR A 219 5.30 4.43 -4.91
N ASP A 220 6.01 5.03 -3.97
CA ASP A 220 7.47 4.90 -3.87
C ASP A 220 7.81 3.79 -2.89
N PHE A 221 8.61 2.82 -3.32
CA PHE A 221 9.12 1.78 -2.43
C PHE A 221 10.49 2.17 -1.87
N GLY A 222 10.85 1.57 -0.73
CA GLY A 222 12.21 1.63 -0.22
C GLY A 222 13.19 1.07 -1.25
N SER A 223 14.43 1.57 -1.23
CA SER A 223 15.44 1.21 -2.22
C SER A 223 16.82 0.97 -1.61
N CYS A 224 16.89 0.77 -0.29
CA CYS A 224 18.09 0.47 0.45
C CYS A 224 17.94 -0.87 1.14
N TRP A 225 18.50 -1.90 0.50
CA TRP A 225 18.38 -3.30 0.89
C TRP A 225 19.48 -3.70 1.87
N ASP A 226 19.19 -4.53 2.87
CA ASP A 226 20.17 -5.02 3.84
C ASP A 226 21.25 -5.95 3.25
N GLY A 227 21.11 -6.35 1.99
CA GLY A 227 22.07 -7.19 1.27
C GLY A 227 21.88 -8.68 1.50
N ASN A 228 20.87 -9.10 2.28
CA ASN A 228 20.69 -10.50 2.68
C ASN A 228 19.25 -11.01 2.54
N ASN A 229 18.27 -10.27 3.05
CA ASN A 229 16.92 -10.82 3.25
C ASN A 229 15.95 -10.40 2.15
N THR A 230 15.21 -11.36 1.58
CA THR A 230 14.13 -11.08 0.62
C THR A 230 12.82 -10.66 1.29
N ASP A 231 12.71 -10.87 2.60
CA ASP A 231 11.62 -10.41 3.44
C ASP A 231 12.09 -10.28 4.90
N SER A 232 11.30 -9.63 5.76
CA SER A 232 11.55 -9.58 7.20
C SER A 232 10.28 -9.81 8.00
N ALA A 233 10.41 -10.06 9.31
CA ALA A 233 9.24 -10.29 10.18
C ALA A 233 8.22 -9.13 10.19
N SER A 234 8.66 -7.90 9.85
CA SER A 234 7.80 -6.73 9.71
C SER A 234 7.45 -6.39 8.26
N HIS A 235 7.97 -7.17 7.31
CA HIS A 235 7.92 -6.94 5.86
C HIS A 235 8.47 -5.58 5.40
N ARG A 236 9.25 -4.90 6.24
CA ARG A 236 9.69 -3.50 6.04
C ARG A 236 11.15 -3.24 6.37
N THR A 237 11.75 -4.00 7.30
CA THR A 237 13.09 -3.67 7.80
C THR A 237 14.24 -4.15 6.90
N HIS A 238 13.98 -5.07 5.98
CA HIS A 238 15.00 -5.58 5.05
C HIS A 238 15.25 -4.63 3.87
N VAL A 239 14.27 -3.77 3.52
CA VAL A 239 14.43 -2.69 2.55
C VAL A 239 13.85 -1.40 3.11
N VAL A 240 14.70 -0.40 3.31
CA VAL A 240 14.32 0.89 3.89
C VAL A 240 14.42 2.02 2.86
N PHE A 241 13.82 3.16 3.19
CA PHE A 241 13.94 4.36 2.37
C PHE A 241 15.35 4.97 2.51
N PRO A 242 15.89 5.56 1.42
CA PRO A 242 17.10 6.38 1.51
C PRO A 242 16.93 7.54 2.49
N LEU A 243 18.04 7.97 3.07
CA LEU A 243 18.14 9.21 3.84
C LEU A 243 17.97 10.43 2.92
N ALA A 244 17.85 11.60 3.53
CA ALA A 244 17.94 12.87 2.81
C ALA A 244 19.23 12.91 1.95
N GLY A 245 19.09 13.33 0.70
CA GLY A 245 20.18 13.30 -0.29
C GLY A 245 20.33 11.97 -1.05
N GLY A 246 19.50 10.96 -0.76
CA GLY A 246 19.45 9.71 -1.53
C GLY A 246 20.46 8.64 -1.08
N MET A 247 21.17 8.86 0.02
CA MET A 247 22.11 7.89 0.57
C MET A 247 21.40 6.77 1.32
N CYS A 248 21.88 5.55 1.16
CA CYS A 248 21.40 4.44 1.97
C CYS A 248 21.91 4.52 3.41
N PRO A 249 21.06 4.20 4.42
CA PRO A 249 21.52 4.03 5.80
C PRO A 249 22.68 3.04 5.90
N ALA A 250 23.47 3.14 6.98
CA ALA A 250 24.58 2.23 7.21
C ALA A 250 24.12 0.76 7.15
N LYS A 251 24.94 -0.10 6.53
CA LYS A 251 24.67 -1.53 6.31
C LYS A 251 23.49 -1.83 5.38
N THR A 252 23.13 -0.88 4.53
CA THR A 252 22.18 -1.11 3.43
C THR A 252 22.78 -0.64 2.12
N PHE A 253 22.35 -1.24 1.02
CA PHE A 253 22.88 -1.06 -0.31
C PHE A 253 21.77 -0.63 -1.27
N PRO A 254 22.06 0.30 -2.19
CA PRO A 254 21.07 0.77 -3.13
C PRO A 254 20.69 -0.33 -4.12
N ILE A 255 19.39 -0.54 -4.28
CA ILE A 255 18.75 -1.34 -5.33
C ILE A 255 17.91 -0.41 -6.21
N PRO A 256 17.45 -0.81 -7.43
CA PRO A 256 16.54 0.01 -8.21
C PRO A 256 15.34 0.45 -7.37
N ARG A 257 15.05 1.75 -7.35
CA ARG A 257 13.87 2.27 -6.66
C ARG A 257 12.66 2.02 -7.53
N LEU A 258 11.79 1.12 -7.08
CA LEU A 258 10.48 0.89 -7.70
C LEU A 258 9.56 2.08 -7.40
N HIS A 259 8.98 2.62 -8.46
CA HIS A 259 7.93 3.61 -8.45
C HIS A 259 6.76 3.11 -9.30
N VAL A 260 5.57 3.09 -8.72
CA VAL A 260 4.34 2.72 -9.42
C VAL A 260 3.40 3.91 -9.43
N THR A 261 2.91 4.32 -10.61
CA THR A 261 1.84 5.31 -10.71
C THR A 261 0.62 4.71 -11.41
N VAL A 262 -0.55 4.89 -10.80
CA VAL A 262 -1.82 4.35 -11.27
C VAL A 262 -2.78 5.51 -11.50
N GLY A 263 -3.40 5.54 -12.68
CA GLY A 263 -4.34 6.59 -13.09
C GLY A 263 -5.77 6.06 -13.18
N TYR A 264 -6.73 6.84 -12.69
CA TYR A 264 -8.17 6.55 -12.77
C TYR A 264 -8.93 7.74 -13.35
N ASP A 265 -9.85 7.48 -14.27
CA ASP A 265 -10.82 8.48 -14.71
C ASP A 265 -12.03 8.41 -13.77
N VAL A 266 -12.01 9.24 -12.74
CA VAL A 266 -13.14 9.41 -11.82
C VAL A 266 -14.14 10.35 -12.48
N PRO A 267 -15.41 9.95 -12.71
CA PRO A 267 -16.41 10.85 -13.28
C PRO A 267 -16.64 12.05 -12.37
N ALA A 268 -16.65 13.25 -12.96
CA ALA A 268 -16.79 14.50 -12.22
C ALA A 268 -18.03 14.50 -11.32
N GLY A 269 -17.85 14.89 -10.05
CA GLY A 269 -18.92 14.99 -9.06
C GLY A 269 -19.35 13.66 -8.41
N ARG A 270 -18.79 12.51 -8.83
CA ARG A 270 -19.06 11.24 -8.16
C ARG A 270 -18.11 11.03 -6.97
N PRO A 271 -18.61 10.59 -5.80
CA PRO A 271 -17.76 10.30 -4.66
C PRO A 271 -16.96 9.02 -4.93
N PHE A 272 -15.71 9.02 -4.49
CA PHE A 272 -14.82 7.89 -4.65
C PHE A 272 -13.96 7.67 -3.41
N ALA A 273 -13.63 6.42 -3.09
CA ALA A 273 -12.79 6.11 -1.94
C ALA A 273 -11.98 4.86 -2.20
N ILE A 274 -10.84 4.77 -1.53
CA ILE A 274 -10.02 3.57 -1.50
C ILE A 274 -10.70 2.48 -0.66
N ASP A 275 -10.43 1.24 -1.01
CA ASP A 275 -10.70 0.09 -0.16
C ASP A 275 -9.76 0.07 1.06
N SER A 276 -10.31 -0.20 2.24
CA SER A 276 -9.56 -0.25 3.50
C SER A 276 -10.19 -1.23 4.49
N PHE A 277 -9.53 -1.47 5.62
CA PHE A 277 -10.21 -2.02 6.80
C PHE A 277 -11.38 -1.12 7.21
N GLN A 278 -12.39 -1.70 7.86
CA GLN A 278 -13.61 -0.99 8.25
C GLN A 278 -13.30 0.13 9.25
N GLU A 279 -12.37 -0.12 10.17
CA GLU A 279 -11.93 0.79 11.25
C GLU A 279 -11.18 2.01 10.70
N GLU A 280 -10.59 1.89 9.51
CA GLU A 280 -9.86 2.96 8.84
C GLU A 280 -10.78 3.93 8.07
N LEU A 281 -12.07 3.60 8.00
CA LEU A 281 -13.13 4.44 7.45
C LEU A 281 -12.86 4.89 6.01
N ARG A 282 -12.05 4.17 5.24
CA ARG A 282 -11.57 4.55 3.90
C ARG A 282 -10.85 5.91 3.87
N ASP A 283 -10.04 6.17 4.90
CA ASP A 283 -9.16 7.34 4.92
C ASP A 283 -8.16 7.28 3.75
N PRO A 284 -8.01 8.34 2.93
CA PRO A 284 -7.08 8.36 1.81
C PRO A 284 -5.61 8.17 2.23
N ALA A 285 -5.27 8.45 3.50
CA ALA A 285 -3.94 8.21 4.03
C ALA A 285 -3.58 6.71 4.12
N THR A 286 -4.59 5.83 4.08
CA THR A 286 -4.41 4.38 4.14
C THR A 286 -3.90 3.77 2.84
N ASP A 287 -3.71 4.58 1.80
CA ASP A 287 -3.21 4.11 0.51
C ASP A 287 -1.82 3.49 0.64
N HIS A 288 -1.65 2.35 -0.02
CA HIS A 288 -0.49 1.49 0.11
C HIS A 288 -0.31 0.62 -1.14
N GLY A 289 0.91 0.12 -1.31
CA GLY A 289 1.26 -0.73 -2.45
C GLY A 289 2.22 -1.83 -2.02
N MET A 290 2.14 -2.95 -2.73
CA MET A 290 2.94 -4.14 -2.46
C MET A 290 3.53 -4.69 -3.75
N TYR A 291 4.64 -5.38 -3.59
CA TYR A 291 5.41 -5.92 -4.69
C TYR A 291 6.11 -7.22 -4.29
N ILE A 292 6.12 -8.20 -5.18
CA ILE A 292 6.98 -9.39 -5.08
C ILE A 292 7.80 -9.48 -6.36
N ASN A 293 9.12 -9.36 -6.24
CA ASN A 293 10.03 -9.48 -7.38
C ASN A 293 10.06 -10.91 -7.90
N ALA A 294 9.35 -11.25 -8.96
CA ALA A 294 9.49 -12.56 -9.61
C ALA A 294 10.21 -12.46 -10.97
N MET A 295 10.69 -11.26 -11.33
CA MET A 295 11.48 -11.00 -12.53
C MET A 295 12.64 -12.01 -12.68
N PRO A 296 12.85 -12.60 -13.87
CA PRO A 296 14.03 -13.41 -14.15
C PRO A 296 15.33 -12.64 -13.89
N GLU A 297 16.36 -13.33 -13.37
CA GLU A 297 17.63 -12.71 -12.96
C GLU A 297 18.35 -11.99 -14.11
N GLU A 298 18.33 -12.59 -15.31
CA GLU A 298 18.91 -11.99 -16.52
C GLU A 298 18.25 -10.64 -16.86
N GLN A 299 16.92 -10.57 -16.75
CA GLN A 299 16.17 -9.35 -17.01
C GLN A 299 16.45 -8.28 -15.95
N MET A 300 16.54 -8.66 -14.67
CA MET A 300 16.93 -7.74 -13.59
C MET A 300 18.36 -7.21 -13.80
N ALA A 301 19.29 -8.06 -14.21
CA ALA A 301 20.66 -7.66 -14.53
C ALA A 301 20.72 -6.70 -15.73
N GLU A 302 19.93 -6.93 -16.77
CA GLU A 302 19.83 -6.01 -17.91
C GLU A 302 19.28 -4.64 -17.47
N LEU A 303 18.20 -4.64 -16.69
CA LEU A 303 17.59 -3.44 -16.13
C LEU A 303 18.60 -2.63 -15.33
N VAL A 304 19.28 -3.26 -14.37
CA VAL A 304 20.32 -2.63 -13.54
C VAL A 304 21.47 -2.11 -14.39
N GLY A 305 21.90 -2.88 -15.40
CA GLY A 305 22.91 -2.44 -16.35
C GLY A 305 22.51 -1.14 -17.07
N ARG A 306 21.24 -0.99 -17.46
CA ARG A 306 20.74 0.25 -18.07
C ARG A 306 20.74 1.43 -17.09
N LEU A 307 20.36 1.19 -15.83
CA LEU A 307 20.35 2.21 -14.79
C LEU A 307 21.76 2.72 -14.47
N ASN A 308 22.72 1.81 -14.32
CA ASN A 308 24.10 2.15 -13.95
C ASN A 308 24.90 2.77 -15.11
N ARG A 309 24.67 2.34 -16.38
CA ARG A 309 25.37 2.91 -17.55
C ARG A 309 25.00 4.37 -17.86
N SER A 310 23.86 4.82 -17.36
CA SER A 310 23.27 6.11 -17.72
C SER A 310 23.56 7.20 -16.67
N ARG A 311 24.41 6.91 -15.68
CA ARG A 311 24.78 7.81 -14.58
C ARG A 311 25.98 8.69 -14.93
#